data_AF-A0A972E1K5-F1
#
_entry.id   AF-A0A972E1K5-F1
#
_cell.length_a   1.000
_cell.length_b   1.000
_cell.length_c   1.000
_cell.angle_alpha   90.00
_cell.angle_beta   90.00
_cell.angle_gamma   90.00
#
_symmetry.space_group_name_H-M   'P 1'
#
loop_
_entity.id
_entity.type
_entity.pdbx_description
1 polymer ?
#
loop_
_entity_poly.entity_id
_entity_poly.type
_entity_poly.pdbx_seq_one_letter_code
_entity_poly.pdbx_strand_id
1 'polypeptide(L)'
;MFRRNGFTLIELLVVIAVIAILMAILMPALKIAREQARGINCLANQRSLAQAYIMYADDNDGSVCGGWARHDDAGGVPPWVRPPGDISASGAYSIVTGAVTLEQRYNGLRAGALYRYVNEFDVYHCPGDNRKNMGTSLGNGLEFRIFRSYSLSDYMRGTDPADPKKLLTFKDQANKMLFVEEIYDGSAGNFNHDGWSYTPYSGSMWDPLGIFHSDACTFSFMDGHAERKKWQDKRTIIFCRSRGEAAAQGFGKNQIFNPPNVDLDWLDAHYPGKTHQATGN
;
A
#
# COMPACT_ATOMS: atom_id res chain seq x y z
N MET A 1 9.97 -21.88 -65.29
CA MET A 1 10.53 -22.31 -63.98
C MET A 1 11.15 -21.08 -63.32
N PHE A 2 10.42 -20.38 -62.44
CA PHE A 2 10.95 -19.19 -61.77
C PHE A 2 11.95 -19.64 -60.70
N ARG A 3 13.23 -19.29 -60.87
CA ARG A 3 14.24 -19.47 -59.82
C ARG A 3 13.80 -18.62 -58.63
N ARG A 4 13.51 -19.26 -57.50
CA ARG A 4 13.32 -18.57 -56.22
C ARG A 4 14.68 -17.98 -55.82
N ASN A 5 14.78 -16.66 -55.77
CA ASN A 5 15.95 -15.99 -55.23
C ASN A 5 16.04 -16.32 -53.73
N GLY A 6 17.16 -16.90 -53.31
CA GLY A 6 17.44 -17.20 -51.90
C GLY A 6 17.88 -15.94 -51.15
N PHE A 7 17.53 -15.88 -49.87
CA PHE A 7 17.94 -14.79 -48.98
C PHE A 7 19.46 -14.84 -48.78
N THR A 8 20.15 -13.72 -49.00
CA THR A 8 21.60 -13.63 -48.79
C THR A 8 21.93 -13.45 -47.31
N LEU A 9 23.15 -13.85 -46.93
CA LEU A 9 23.63 -13.69 -45.56
C LEU A 9 23.73 -12.21 -45.14
N ILE A 10 24.02 -11.31 -46.09
CA ILE A 10 24.07 -9.86 -45.87
C ILE A 10 22.67 -9.31 -45.59
N GLU A 11 21.65 -9.70 -46.36
CA GLU A 11 20.26 -9.29 -46.12
C GLU A 11 19.77 -9.74 -44.75
N LEU A 12 20.13 -10.95 -44.31
CA LEU A 12 19.81 -11.44 -42.97
C LEU A 12 20.49 -10.61 -41.88
N LEU A 13 21.76 -10.28 -42.08
CA LEU A 13 22.54 -9.50 -41.11
C LEU A 13 22.00 -8.07 -40.95
N VAL A 14 21.60 -7.43 -42.04
CA VAL A 14 20.97 -6.09 -41.98
C VAL A 14 19.65 -6.13 -41.23
N VAL A 15 18.81 -7.16 -41.48
CA VAL A 15 17.51 -7.28 -40.80
C VAL A 15 17.67 -7.47 -39.29
N ILE A 16 18.56 -8.37 -38.85
CA ILE A 16 18.80 -8.54 -37.41
C ILE A 16 19.39 -7.29 -36.77
N ALA A 17 20.25 -6.55 -37.48
CA ALA A 17 20.81 -5.29 -36.99
C ALA A 17 19.72 -4.23 -36.79
N VAL A 18 18.79 -4.10 -37.75
CA VAL A 18 17.64 -3.18 -37.62
C VAL A 18 16.73 -3.60 -36.47
N ILE A 19 16.39 -4.88 -36.34
CA ILE A 19 15.58 -5.38 -35.22
C ILE A 19 16.27 -5.11 -33.88
N ALA A 20 17.58 -5.31 -33.78
CA ALA A 20 18.34 -5.05 -32.57
C ALA A 20 18.30 -3.57 -32.17
N ILE A 21 18.46 -2.65 -33.13
CA ILE A 21 18.36 -1.19 -32.90
C ILE A 21 16.95 -0.82 -32.42
N LEU A 22 15.91 -1.34 -33.07
CA LEU A 22 14.52 -1.07 -32.67
C LEU A 22 14.23 -1.60 -31.25
N MET A 23 14.67 -2.82 -30.93
CA MET A 23 14.52 -3.41 -29.60
C MET A 23 15.27 -2.63 -28.52
N ALA A 24 16.46 -2.09 -28.82
CA ALA A 24 17.24 -1.28 -27.89
C ALA A 24 16.50 -0.01 -27.45
N ILE A 25 15.70 0.59 -28.34
CA ILE A 25 14.88 1.78 -28.03
C ILE A 25 13.55 1.38 -27.38
N LEU A 26 12.95 0.27 -27.81
CA LEU A 26 11.63 -0.15 -27.36
C LEU A 26 11.63 -0.69 -25.91
N MET A 27 12.67 -1.41 -25.49
CA MET A 27 12.75 -1.98 -24.14
C MET A 27 12.70 -0.93 -23.02
N PRO A 28 13.50 0.15 -23.05
CA PRO A 28 13.40 1.24 -22.06
C PRO A 28 12.03 1.90 -22.05
N ALA A 29 11.47 2.20 -23.22
CA ALA A 29 10.15 2.83 -23.35
C ALA A 29 9.04 1.95 -22.77
N LEU A 30 9.06 0.65 -23.07
CA LEU A 30 8.07 -0.31 -22.55
C LEU A 30 8.15 -0.46 -21.04
N LYS A 31 9.36 -0.42 -20.46
CA LYS A 31 9.55 -0.46 -19.00
C LYS A 31 8.87 0.75 -18.33
N ILE A 32 9.09 1.95 -18.86
CA ILE A 32 8.45 3.18 -18.35
C ILE A 32 6.93 3.12 -18.51
N ALA A 33 6.43 2.68 -19.67
CA ALA A 33 5.00 2.56 -19.92
C ALA A 33 4.32 1.57 -18.97
N ARG A 34 4.93 0.40 -18.74
CA ARG A 34 4.42 -0.60 -17.77
C ARG A 34 4.40 -0.05 -16.35
N GLU A 35 5.42 0.70 -15.96
CA GLU A 35 5.49 1.31 -14.63
C GLU A 35 4.39 2.36 -14.42
N GLN A 36 4.15 3.20 -15.43
CA GLN A 36 3.04 4.17 -15.40
C GLN A 36 1.68 3.47 -15.33
N ALA A 37 1.49 2.40 -16.10
CA ALA A 37 0.25 1.61 -16.07
C ALA A 37 0.01 0.98 -14.69
N ARG A 38 1.06 0.44 -14.04
CA ARG A 38 0.97 -0.07 -12.66
C ARG A 38 0.54 1.02 -11.68
N GLY A 39 1.10 2.23 -11.79
CA GLY A 39 0.71 3.36 -10.96
C GLY A 39 -0.76 3.77 -11.16
N ILE A 40 -1.25 3.76 -12.40
CA ILE A 40 -2.67 4.05 -12.71
C ILE A 40 -3.57 2.99 -12.08
N ASN A 41 -3.22 1.71 -12.21
CA ASN A 41 -3.98 0.61 -11.60
C ASN A 41 -3.96 0.69 -10.07
N CYS A 42 -2.82 1.06 -9.47
CA CYS A 42 -2.71 1.27 -8.03
C CYS A 42 -3.64 2.39 -7.54
N LEU A 43 -3.70 3.52 -8.26
CA LEU A 43 -4.65 4.60 -7.98
C LEU A 43 -6.11 4.16 -8.14
N ALA A 44 -6.41 3.32 -9.14
CA ALA A 44 -7.75 2.76 -9.31
C ALA A 44 -8.14 1.84 -8.13
N ASN A 45 -7.23 0.97 -7.70
CA ASN A 45 -7.41 0.09 -6.54
C ASN A 45 -7.67 0.92 -5.26
N GLN A 46 -6.87 1.96 -5.02
CA GLN A 46 -7.03 2.88 -3.90
C GLN A 46 -8.39 3.58 -3.90
N ARG A 47 -8.88 4.03 -5.06
CA ARG A 47 -10.24 4.60 -5.20
C ARG A 47 -11.30 3.56 -4.88
N SER A 48 -11.18 2.34 -5.41
CA SER A 48 -12.13 1.26 -5.12
C SER A 48 -12.21 0.94 -3.63
N LEU A 49 -11.07 0.89 -2.93
CA LEU A 49 -11.04 0.71 -1.47
C LEU A 49 -11.66 1.88 -0.71
N ALA A 50 -11.37 3.12 -1.10
CA ALA A 50 -11.93 4.29 -0.44
C ALA A 50 -13.46 4.38 -0.64
N GLN A 51 -13.95 4.10 -1.85
CA GLN A 51 -15.38 4.00 -2.13
C GLN A 51 -16.03 2.87 -1.31
N ALA A 52 -15.39 1.71 -1.20
CA ALA A 52 -15.85 0.61 -0.34
C ALA A 52 -15.95 1.02 1.13
N TYR A 53 -15.00 1.82 1.61
CA TYR A 53 -15.03 2.35 2.97
C TYR A 53 -16.20 3.33 3.19
N ILE A 54 -16.45 4.21 2.22
CA ILE A 54 -17.57 5.16 2.27
C ILE A 54 -18.92 4.40 2.25
N MET A 55 -19.06 3.41 1.36
CA MET A 55 -20.26 2.55 1.31
C MET A 55 -20.45 1.77 2.62
N TYR A 56 -19.36 1.26 3.21
CA TYR A 56 -19.42 0.64 4.54
C TYR A 56 -19.96 1.62 5.58
N ALA A 57 -19.43 2.85 5.61
CA ALA A 57 -19.87 3.84 6.56
C ALA A 57 -21.37 4.16 6.36
N ASP A 58 -21.83 4.34 5.12
CA ASP A 58 -23.24 4.62 4.80
C ASP A 58 -24.18 3.52 5.31
N ASP A 59 -23.84 2.24 5.06
CA ASP A 59 -24.60 1.07 5.53
C ASP A 59 -24.56 0.87 7.06
N ASN A 60 -23.67 1.56 7.79
CA ASN A 60 -23.43 1.37 9.22
C ASN A 60 -23.58 2.68 10.02
N ASP A 61 -24.54 3.53 9.66
CA ASP A 61 -24.86 4.81 10.32
C ASP A 61 -23.66 5.78 10.40
N GLY A 62 -22.83 5.79 9.37
CA GLY A 62 -21.59 6.55 9.28
C GLY A 62 -20.41 5.99 10.10
N SER A 63 -20.53 4.79 10.67
CA SER A 63 -19.48 4.19 11.51
C SER A 63 -18.24 3.79 10.71
N VAL A 64 -17.07 3.93 11.35
CA VAL A 64 -15.80 3.45 10.78
C VAL A 64 -15.66 1.93 10.99
N CYS A 65 -14.97 1.25 10.06
CA CYS A 65 -14.39 -0.07 10.35
C CYS A 65 -12.93 0.11 10.81
N GLY A 66 -12.43 -0.85 11.59
CA GLY A 66 -11.12 -0.73 12.22
C GLY A 66 -9.98 -0.94 11.25
N GLY A 67 -8.97 -0.06 11.30
CA GLY A 67 -7.83 -0.02 10.39
C GLY A 67 -6.75 -1.09 10.58
N TRP A 68 -6.72 -1.72 11.74
CA TRP A 68 -5.92 -2.91 12.01
C TRP A 68 -6.48 -4.17 11.32
N ALA A 69 -5.70 -5.23 11.35
CA ALA A 69 -6.13 -6.52 10.87
C ALA A 69 -6.19 -7.54 12.00
N ARG A 70 -7.41 -7.84 12.43
CA ARG A 70 -7.71 -8.77 13.54
C ARG A 70 -8.52 -9.96 13.06
N HIS A 71 -8.55 -11.02 13.88
CA HIS A 71 -9.38 -12.20 13.62
C HIS A 71 -10.80 -12.07 14.13
N ASP A 72 -11.00 -11.15 15.05
CA ASP A 72 -12.20 -10.87 15.80
C ASP A 72 -12.54 -9.37 15.71
N ASP A 73 -13.79 -9.07 16.06
CA ASP A 73 -14.27 -7.69 16.14
C ASP A 73 -13.91 -7.14 17.53
N ALA A 74 -13.26 -5.98 17.55
CA ALA A 74 -12.78 -5.41 18.79
C ALA A 74 -13.75 -4.33 19.27
N GLY A 75 -14.35 -4.54 20.45
CA GLY A 75 -15.36 -3.62 20.97
C GLY A 75 -16.57 -3.42 20.05
N GLY A 76 -16.90 -4.43 19.22
CA GLY A 76 -17.96 -4.34 18.21
C GLY A 76 -17.57 -3.61 16.92
N VAL A 77 -16.31 -3.21 16.76
CA VAL A 77 -15.78 -2.62 15.53
C VAL A 77 -15.11 -3.72 14.69
N PRO A 78 -15.69 -4.10 13.54
CA PRO A 78 -15.08 -5.12 12.69
C PRO A 78 -13.84 -4.54 11.98
N PRO A 79 -12.78 -5.34 11.78
CA PRO A 79 -11.60 -4.90 11.04
C PRO A 79 -11.89 -4.86 9.54
N TRP A 80 -11.23 -3.96 8.82
CA TRP A 80 -11.40 -3.82 7.37
C TRP A 80 -10.94 -5.07 6.59
N VAL A 81 -9.92 -5.77 7.12
CA VAL A 81 -9.38 -7.06 6.66
C VAL A 81 -8.99 -7.92 7.86
N ARG A 82 -8.92 -9.24 7.67
CA ARG A 82 -8.39 -10.18 8.68
C ARG A 82 -7.03 -10.75 8.24
N PRO A 83 -6.15 -11.16 9.18
CA PRO A 83 -4.91 -11.91 8.87
C PRO A 83 -5.22 -13.20 8.15
N PRO A 84 -4.31 -13.83 7.38
CA PRO A 84 -4.57 -15.07 6.67
C PRO A 84 -5.12 -16.17 7.59
N GLY A 85 -6.00 -17.02 7.06
CA GLY A 85 -6.69 -17.99 7.88
C GLY A 85 -7.54 -18.98 7.11
N ASP A 86 -8.10 -19.92 7.85
CA ASP A 86 -9.04 -20.92 7.34
C ASP A 86 -10.47 -20.54 7.74
N ILE A 87 -11.42 -20.98 6.93
CA ILE A 87 -12.85 -20.87 7.21
C ILE A 87 -13.40 -22.29 7.34
N SER A 88 -13.92 -22.64 8.51
CA SER A 88 -14.50 -23.97 8.73
C SER A 88 -15.79 -24.16 7.92
N ALA A 89 -16.27 -25.41 7.82
CA ALA A 89 -17.56 -25.71 7.21
C ALA A 89 -18.75 -25.00 7.90
N SER A 90 -18.60 -24.62 9.17
CA SER A 90 -19.57 -23.83 9.93
C SER A 90 -19.42 -22.31 9.77
N GLY A 91 -18.46 -21.86 8.95
CA GLY A 91 -18.16 -20.44 8.71
C GLY A 91 -17.28 -19.78 9.76
N ALA A 92 -16.70 -20.53 10.70
CA ALA A 92 -15.83 -19.98 11.72
C ALA A 92 -14.45 -19.64 11.15
N TYR A 93 -13.94 -18.45 11.49
CA TYR A 93 -12.64 -17.95 11.04
C TYR A 93 -11.51 -18.32 12.03
N SER A 94 -10.39 -18.84 11.54
CA SER A 94 -9.21 -19.11 12.38
C SER A 94 -7.91 -18.64 11.70
N ILE A 95 -7.10 -17.87 12.41
CA ILE A 95 -5.80 -17.36 11.89
C ILE A 95 -4.86 -18.54 11.62
N VAL A 96 -4.12 -18.43 10.52
CA VAL A 96 -2.96 -19.27 10.20
C VAL A 96 -1.73 -18.39 10.10
N THR A 97 -0.64 -18.79 10.76
CA THR A 97 0.65 -18.08 10.77
C THR A 97 1.73 -18.90 10.06
N GLY A 98 2.88 -18.30 9.77
CA GLY A 98 3.98 -18.97 9.07
C GLY A 98 3.74 -19.08 7.56
N ALA A 99 4.01 -20.24 6.97
CA ALA A 99 3.86 -20.43 5.52
C ALA A 99 2.37 -20.57 5.13
N VAL A 100 1.77 -19.47 4.69
CA VAL A 100 0.35 -19.42 4.31
C VAL A 100 0.15 -19.49 2.79
N THR A 101 -0.89 -20.21 2.38
CA THR A 101 -1.30 -20.33 0.98
C THR A 101 -1.96 -19.05 0.47
N LEU A 102 -2.11 -18.92 -0.85
CA LEU A 102 -2.85 -17.80 -1.45
C LEU A 102 -4.33 -17.80 -1.01
N GLU A 103 -4.94 -18.98 -0.94
CA GLU A 103 -6.34 -19.13 -0.53
C GLU A 103 -6.55 -18.69 0.93
N GLN A 104 -5.63 -19.02 1.84
CA GLN A 104 -5.70 -18.55 3.23
C GLN A 104 -5.61 -17.02 3.34
N ARG A 105 -4.85 -16.37 2.43
CA ARG A 105 -4.80 -14.90 2.36
C ARG A 105 -6.13 -14.35 1.86
N TYR A 106 -6.71 -14.97 0.83
CA TYR A 106 -8.03 -14.60 0.32
C TYR A 106 -9.14 -14.78 1.35
N ASN A 107 -9.10 -15.85 2.16
CA ASN A 107 -10.02 -16.03 3.29
C ASN A 107 -9.99 -14.85 4.25
N GLY A 108 -8.79 -14.34 4.61
CA GLY A 108 -8.65 -13.18 5.49
C GLY A 108 -9.20 -11.89 4.90
N LEU A 109 -9.02 -11.70 3.59
CA LEU A 109 -9.66 -10.58 2.88
C LEU A 109 -11.19 -10.74 2.86
N ARG A 110 -11.72 -11.92 2.51
CA ARG A 110 -13.16 -12.21 2.47
C ARG A 110 -13.84 -11.98 3.81
N ALA A 111 -13.17 -12.32 4.90
CA ALA A 111 -13.70 -12.16 6.24
C ALA A 111 -13.62 -10.70 6.76
N GLY A 112 -12.97 -9.79 6.02
CA GLY A 112 -12.90 -8.37 6.34
C GLY A 112 -14.17 -7.61 6.00
N ALA A 113 -14.43 -6.51 6.73
CA ALA A 113 -15.64 -5.72 6.57
C ALA A 113 -15.82 -5.12 5.16
N LEU A 114 -14.71 -4.81 4.46
CA LEU A 114 -14.79 -4.12 3.17
C LEU A 114 -14.98 -5.04 1.98
N TYR A 115 -14.69 -6.34 2.11
CA TYR A 115 -14.67 -7.23 0.95
C TYR A 115 -16.05 -7.37 0.30
N ARG A 116 -17.14 -7.30 1.08
CA ARG A 116 -18.52 -7.34 0.52
C ARG A 116 -18.82 -6.21 -0.47
N TYR A 117 -18.10 -5.08 -0.38
CA TYR A 117 -18.31 -3.91 -1.23
C TYR A 117 -17.33 -3.88 -2.42
N VAL A 118 -16.16 -4.49 -2.28
CA VAL A 118 -15.13 -4.56 -3.34
C VAL A 118 -15.31 -5.79 -4.22
N ASN A 119 -15.54 -6.96 -3.58
CA ASN A 119 -15.70 -8.28 -4.19
C ASN A 119 -14.60 -8.68 -5.19
N GLU A 120 -13.38 -8.17 -4.99
CA GLU A 120 -12.21 -8.43 -5.84
C GLU A 120 -10.94 -8.43 -4.98
N PHE A 121 -10.11 -9.46 -5.11
CA PHE A 121 -8.92 -9.61 -4.27
C PHE A 121 -7.77 -8.73 -4.73
N ASP A 122 -7.61 -8.57 -6.04
CA ASP A 122 -6.48 -7.84 -6.61
C ASP A 122 -6.51 -6.35 -6.26
N VAL A 123 -7.67 -5.82 -5.84
CA VAL A 123 -7.84 -4.44 -5.36
C VAL A 123 -7.07 -4.19 -4.05
N TYR A 124 -6.73 -5.22 -3.27
CA TYR A 124 -5.97 -5.08 -2.01
C TYR A 124 -4.45 -5.04 -2.21
N HIS A 125 -3.99 -5.20 -3.45
CA HIS A 125 -2.59 -5.34 -3.79
C HIS A 125 -2.15 -4.31 -4.83
N CYS A 126 -1.00 -3.70 -4.61
CA CYS A 126 -0.40 -2.83 -5.61
C CYS A 126 0.26 -3.67 -6.72
N PRO A 127 -0.03 -3.43 -8.01
CA PRO A 127 0.63 -4.14 -9.11
C PRO A 127 2.15 -3.92 -9.22
N GLY A 128 2.69 -2.91 -8.54
CA GLY A 128 4.13 -2.64 -8.41
C GLY A 128 4.78 -3.33 -7.20
N ASP A 129 3.99 -3.82 -6.24
CA ASP A 129 4.49 -4.48 -5.04
C ASP A 129 4.84 -5.95 -5.32
N ASN A 130 6.13 -6.24 -5.42
CA ASN A 130 6.57 -7.61 -5.71
C ASN A 130 6.73 -8.49 -4.46
N ARG A 131 6.40 -8.01 -3.25
CA ARG A 131 6.54 -8.79 -2.01
C ARG A 131 5.67 -10.04 -1.99
N LYS A 132 4.59 -10.08 -2.76
CA LYS A 132 3.78 -11.31 -2.94
C LYS A 132 4.54 -12.45 -3.62
N ASN A 133 5.57 -12.13 -4.40
CA ASN A 133 6.37 -13.09 -5.17
C ASN A 133 7.79 -13.25 -4.61
N MET A 134 8.41 -12.14 -4.22
CA MET A 134 9.82 -12.06 -3.84
C MET A 134 10.05 -12.14 -2.33
N GLY A 135 8.99 -12.01 -1.52
CA GLY A 135 9.10 -11.90 -0.07
C GLY A 135 9.50 -10.50 0.41
N THR A 136 9.99 -10.42 1.64
CA THR A 136 10.35 -9.17 2.33
C THR A 136 11.84 -9.16 2.69
N SER A 137 12.28 -8.14 3.43
CA SER A 137 13.63 -8.11 4.01
C SER A 137 13.92 -9.24 4.99
N LEU A 138 12.89 -9.96 5.48
CA LEU A 138 13.04 -11.09 6.38
C LEU A 138 13.31 -12.42 5.64
N GLY A 139 13.01 -12.49 4.34
CA GLY A 139 13.24 -13.68 3.51
C GLY A 139 12.29 -13.78 2.32
N ASN A 140 12.44 -14.82 1.50
CA ASN A 140 11.67 -15.06 0.28
C ASN A 140 10.73 -16.28 0.33
N GLY A 141 10.71 -16.99 1.47
CA GLY A 141 9.79 -18.07 1.77
C GLY A 141 8.32 -17.61 1.79
N LEU A 142 7.38 -18.57 1.75
CA LEU A 142 5.94 -18.26 1.75
C LEU A 142 5.50 -17.48 3.00
N GLU A 143 6.20 -17.70 4.11
CA GLU A 143 6.05 -17.05 5.40
C GLU A 143 6.48 -15.57 5.43
N PHE A 144 7.21 -15.12 4.41
CA PHE A 144 7.67 -13.74 4.28
C PHE A 144 7.04 -13.00 3.09
N ARG A 145 6.16 -13.65 2.33
CA ARG A 145 5.43 -13.00 1.23
C ARG A 145 4.23 -12.26 1.76
N ILE A 146 3.98 -11.06 1.25
CA ILE A 146 2.87 -10.19 1.65
C ILE A 146 1.99 -9.90 0.44
N PHE A 147 0.68 -10.11 0.57
CA PHE A 147 -0.28 -9.84 -0.50
C PHE A 147 -0.93 -8.45 -0.37
N ARG A 148 -1.16 -7.95 0.83
CA ARG A 148 -1.79 -6.64 1.03
C ARG A 148 -0.75 -5.52 0.92
N SER A 149 -0.98 -4.55 0.05
CA SER A 149 -0.06 -3.40 -0.13
C SER A 149 -0.57 -2.11 0.50
N TYR A 150 -1.84 -2.06 0.89
CA TYR A 150 -2.50 -0.88 1.43
C TYR A 150 -2.81 -1.05 2.91
N SER A 151 -2.85 0.06 3.64
CA SER A 151 -3.24 0.10 5.04
C SER A 151 -4.02 1.37 5.33
N LEU A 152 -4.97 1.27 6.27
CA LEU A 152 -5.53 2.44 6.91
C LEU A 152 -4.51 3.00 7.90
N SER A 153 -4.57 4.30 8.18
CA SER A 153 -3.81 4.87 9.28
C SER A 153 -4.19 4.19 10.60
N ASP A 154 -3.22 4.04 11.50
CA ASP A 154 -3.47 3.56 12.86
C ASP A 154 -4.46 4.42 13.65
N TYR A 155 -4.66 5.69 13.25
CA TYR A 155 -5.70 6.54 13.82
C TYR A 155 -7.12 6.05 13.48
N MET A 156 -7.29 5.18 12.46
CA MET A 156 -8.59 4.68 12.01
C MET A 156 -8.97 3.33 12.66
N ARG A 157 -8.43 2.98 13.82
CA ARG A 157 -8.75 1.73 14.54
C ARG A 157 -10.19 1.67 15.03
N GLY A 158 -10.77 2.81 15.38
CA GLY A 158 -12.17 2.92 15.82
C GLY A 158 -12.43 2.40 17.23
N THR A 159 -11.41 1.96 17.97
CA THR A 159 -11.56 1.32 19.29
C THR A 159 -10.97 2.13 20.44
N ASP A 160 -9.86 2.82 20.23
CA ASP A 160 -9.26 3.64 21.28
C ASP A 160 -10.14 4.88 21.54
N PRO A 161 -10.12 5.45 22.76
CA PRO A 161 -10.95 6.62 23.07
C PRO A 161 -10.68 7.84 22.17
N ALA A 162 -9.46 7.97 21.64
CA ALA A 162 -9.07 9.05 20.75
C ALA A 162 -9.41 8.80 19.28
N ASP A 163 -9.80 7.58 18.93
CA ASP A 163 -10.09 7.19 17.56
C ASP A 163 -11.42 7.79 17.08
N PRO A 164 -11.53 8.13 15.79
CA PRO A 164 -12.79 8.48 15.17
C PRO A 164 -13.75 7.30 15.29
N LYS A 165 -15.01 7.58 15.60
CA LYS A 165 -16.08 6.56 15.58
C LYS A 165 -16.95 6.67 14.34
N LYS A 166 -16.93 7.83 13.67
CA LYS A 166 -17.74 8.14 12.50
C LYS A 166 -16.87 8.75 11.41
N LEU A 167 -17.11 8.39 10.16
CA LEU A 167 -16.38 8.93 9.01
C LEU A 167 -16.70 10.42 8.78
N LEU A 168 -17.94 10.83 9.06
CA LEU A 168 -18.42 12.20 8.82
C LEU A 168 -17.94 13.22 9.87
N THR A 169 -17.18 12.82 10.89
CA THR A 169 -16.62 13.78 11.86
C THR A 169 -15.37 14.50 11.33
N PHE A 170 -14.76 13.98 10.27
CA PHE A 170 -13.60 14.61 9.65
C PHE A 170 -14.00 15.85 8.86
N LYS A 171 -13.41 16.99 9.22
CA LYS A 171 -13.48 18.20 8.39
C LYS A 171 -12.50 18.05 7.24
N ASP A 172 -12.84 18.64 6.08
CA ASP A 172 -11.97 18.68 4.91
C ASP A 172 -11.52 17.28 4.42
N GLN A 173 -12.50 16.39 4.24
CA GLN A 173 -12.28 14.98 3.88
C GLN A 173 -11.45 14.79 2.61
N ALA A 174 -11.51 15.74 1.66
CA ALA A 174 -10.69 15.72 0.46
C ALA A 174 -9.18 15.80 0.79
N ASN A 175 -8.78 16.50 1.84
CA ASN A 175 -7.38 16.60 2.22
C ASN A 175 -6.96 15.55 3.28
N LYS A 176 -7.88 14.70 3.76
CA LYS A 176 -7.56 13.68 4.77
C LYS A 176 -7.35 12.31 4.15
N MET A 177 -6.12 11.82 4.24
CA MET A 177 -5.77 10.50 3.74
C MET A 177 -6.54 9.42 4.51
N LEU A 178 -6.98 8.41 3.77
CA LEU A 178 -7.69 7.25 4.29
C LEU A 178 -6.79 6.02 4.23
N PHE A 179 -6.50 5.54 3.02
CA PHE A 179 -5.53 4.46 2.80
C PHE A 179 -4.22 5.01 2.29
N VAL A 180 -3.14 4.36 2.74
CA VAL A 180 -1.79 4.58 2.26
C VAL A 180 -1.25 3.29 1.67
N GLU A 181 -0.36 3.41 0.70
CA GLU A 181 0.47 2.30 0.26
C GLU A 181 1.62 2.12 1.25
N GLU A 182 1.72 0.95 1.87
CA GLU A 182 2.62 0.72 2.99
C GLU A 182 3.66 -0.35 2.66
N ILE A 183 4.90 -0.14 3.13
CA ILE A 183 5.91 -1.19 3.20
C ILE A 183 5.92 -1.76 4.62
N TYR A 184 5.00 -2.67 4.94
CA TYR A 184 5.08 -3.39 6.20
C TYR A 184 6.45 -4.08 6.39
N ASP A 185 7.10 -3.77 7.50
CA ASP A 185 8.42 -4.28 7.89
C ASP A 185 8.43 -5.02 9.23
N GLY A 186 7.24 -5.34 9.75
CA GLY A 186 7.09 -5.94 11.06
C GLY A 186 7.65 -7.35 11.15
N SER A 187 8.02 -7.73 12.38
CA SER A 187 8.69 -8.99 12.73
C SER A 187 7.81 -10.24 12.62
N ALA A 188 6.51 -10.09 12.34
CA ALA A 188 5.52 -11.17 12.38
C ALA A 188 5.24 -11.83 11.01
N GLY A 189 5.91 -11.40 9.93
CA GLY A 189 5.94 -12.14 8.66
C GLY A 189 4.80 -11.80 7.69
N ASN A 190 4.17 -12.84 7.13
CA ASN A 190 3.41 -12.90 5.86
C ASN A 190 2.24 -11.91 5.64
N PHE A 191 1.92 -11.05 6.60
CA PHE A 191 0.79 -10.15 6.56
C PHE A 191 0.99 -8.98 7.54
N ASN A 192 0.29 -7.88 7.28
CA ASN A 192 0.37 -6.69 8.12
C ASN A 192 -0.73 -6.70 9.19
N HIS A 193 -0.31 -6.71 10.45
CA HIS A 193 -1.17 -6.88 11.62
C HIS A 193 -1.94 -5.61 12.03
N ASP A 194 -1.37 -4.44 11.78
CA ASP A 194 -1.88 -3.17 12.28
C ASP A 194 -2.19 -2.20 11.13
N GLY A 195 -2.54 -0.96 11.48
CA GLY A 195 -2.59 0.14 10.53
C GLY A 195 -1.21 0.75 10.32
N TRP A 196 -1.09 1.66 9.36
CA TRP A 196 0.12 2.43 9.14
C TRP A 196 0.30 3.45 10.28
N SER A 197 1.38 3.30 11.06
CA SER A 197 1.72 4.22 12.15
C SER A 197 2.45 5.46 11.63
N TYR A 198 1.94 6.64 12.03
CA TYR A 198 2.59 7.92 11.83
C TYR A 198 2.27 8.87 12.98
N THR A 199 3.28 9.61 13.44
CA THR A 199 3.13 10.62 14.49
C THR A 199 3.33 12.01 13.87
N PRO A 200 2.24 12.73 13.55
CA PRO A 200 2.34 13.99 12.83
C PRO A 200 3.10 15.04 13.65
N TYR A 201 3.83 15.91 12.95
CA TYR A 201 4.69 17.01 13.45
C TYR A 201 5.75 16.61 14.49
N SER A 202 6.04 15.32 14.60
CA SER A 202 7.19 14.82 15.35
C SER A 202 8.52 15.09 14.64
N GLY A 203 8.46 15.48 13.35
CA GLY A 203 9.63 15.56 12.49
C GLY A 203 10.29 14.20 12.24
N SER A 204 9.59 13.09 12.51
CA SER A 204 10.07 11.71 12.37
C SER A 204 9.04 10.85 11.64
N MET A 205 9.44 9.68 11.13
CA MET A 205 8.52 8.76 10.44
C MET A 205 8.64 7.36 11.04
N TRP A 206 7.51 6.74 11.38
CA TRP A 206 7.51 5.47 12.10
C TRP A 206 7.52 4.27 11.15
N ASP A 207 6.48 4.15 10.33
CA ASP A 207 6.36 3.10 9.32
C ASP A 207 6.67 3.62 7.91
N PRO A 208 7.37 2.84 7.08
CA PRO A 208 7.71 3.24 5.72
C PRO A 208 6.52 3.10 4.77
N LEU A 209 6.52 3.97 3.77
CA LEU A 209 5.50 4.03 2.72
C LEU A 209 5.98 3.37 1.43
N GLY A 210 5.02 2.94 0.61
CA GLY A 210 5.25 2.42 -0.73
C GLY A 210 6.03 3.38 -1.60
N ILE A 211 7.02 2.86 -2.31
CA ILE A 211 7.77 3.59 -3.35
C ILE A 211 7.77 2.81 -4.66
N PHE A 212 6.72 2.01 -4.87
CA PHE A 212 6.59 1.06 -5.96
C PHE A 212 6.37 1.70 -7.34
N HIS A 213 6.26 3.04 -7.38
CA HIS A 213 5.89 3.81 -8.57
C HIS A 213 6.84 4.98 -8.83
N SER A 214 8.11 4.69 -9.12
CA SER A 214 9.14 5.70 -9.39
C SER A 214 9.34 6.70 -8.25
N ASP A 215 9.65 6.19 -7.05
CA ASP A 215 9.86 6.97 -5.81
C ASP A 215 8.64 7.79 -5.40
N ALA A 216 7.45 7.25 -5.66
CA ALA A 216 6.17 7.82 -5.28
C ALA A 216 5.31 6.78 -4.57
N CYS A 217 4.47 7.29 -3.66
CA CYS A 217 3.46 6.55 -2.93
C CYS A 217 2.07 6.96 -3.42
N THR A 218 1.11 6.04 -3.36
CA THR A 218 -0.30 6.32 -3.61
C THR A 218 -1.10 6.42 -2.33
N PHE A 219 -2.07 7.33 -2.34
CA PHE A 219 -2.95 7.62 -1.23
C PHE A 219 -4.37 7.68 -1.75
N SER A 220 -5.33 7.21 -0.96
CA SER A 220 -6.73 7.62 -1.13
C SER A 220 -7.15 8.54 0.00
N PHE A 221 -8.22 9.30 -0.24
CA PHE A 221 -8.74 10.31 0.68
C PHE A 221 -10.16 9.98 1.10
N MET A 222 -10.62 10.62 2.17
CA MET A 222 -11.91 10.31 2.80
C MET A 222 -13.13 10.68 1.96
N ASP A 223 -12.97 11.51 0.93
CA ASP A 223 -14.01 11.79 -0.09
C ASP A 223 -14.02 10.74 -1.22
N GLY A 224 -13.09 9.78 -1.20
CA GLY A 224 -13.02 8.66 -2.12
C GLY A 224 -12.14 8.88 -3.35
N HIS A 225 -11.44 10.02 -3.48
CA HIS A 225 -10.45 10.18 -4.54
C HIS A 225 -9.10 9.54 -4.15
N ALA A 226 -8.17 9.49 -5.12
CA ALA A 226 -6.81 9.03 -4.88
C ALA A 226 -5.79 9.85 -5.67
N GLU A 227 -4.65 10.08 -5.03
CA GLU A 227 -3.52 10.86 -5.53
C GLU A 227 -2.22 10.05 -5.41
N ARG A 228 -1.27 10.34 -6.30
CA ARG A 228 0.12 9.87 -6.20
C ARG A 228 1.01 11.02 -5.74
N LYS A 229 1.67 10.87 -4.59
CA LYS A 229 2.67 11.80 -4.09
C LYS A 229 4.08 11.29 -4.41
N LYS A 230 4.80 12.04 -5.24
CA LYS A 230 6.24 11.80 -5.48
C LYS A 230 7.07 12.42 -4.36
N TRP A 231 8.01 11.66 -3.83
CA TRP A 231 8.89 12.14 -2.77
C TRP A 231 9.91 13.14 -3.31
N GLN A 232 10.06 14.25 -2.58
CA GLN A 232 10.97 15.34 -2.96
C GLN A 232 12.30 15.21 -2.20
N ASP A 233 12.23 14.82 -0.93
CA ASP A 233 13.40 14.64 -0.10
C ASP A 233 13.94 13.22 -0.26
N LYS A 234 15.23 13.12 -0.59
CA LYS A 234 15.92 11.82 -0.73
C LYS A 234 15.89 11.01 0.55
N ARG A 235 15.85 11.65 1.72
CA ARG A 235 15.81 10.98 3.02
C ARG A 235 14.51 10.20 3.21
N THR A 236 13.40 10.70 2.66
CA THR A 236 12.12 9.96 2.61
C THR A 236 12.28 8.67 1.80
N ILE A 237 12.90 8.76 0.62
CA ILE A 237 13.16 7.61 -0.26
C ILE A 237 14.09 6.60 0.43
N ILE A 238 15.16 7.06 1.06
CA ILE A 238 16.10 6.20 1.80
C ILE A 238 15.37 5.47 2.92
N PHE A 239 14.57 6.18 3.72
CA PHE A 239 13.79 5.56 4.80
C PHE A 239 12.82 4.49 4.28
N CYS A 240 12.08 4.79 3.22
CA CYS A 240 11.14 3.83 2.62
C CYS A 240 11.84 2.62 1.98
N ARG A 241 13.09 2.76 1.49
CA ARG A 241 13.90 1.64 0.99
C ARG A 241 14.50 0.80 2.11
N SER A 242 15.03 1.46 3.14
CA SER A 242 15.79 0.84 4.21
C SER A 242 15.79 1.72 5.46
N ARG A 243 15.01 1.32 6.47
CA ARG A 243 15.06 2.00 7.78
C ARG A 243 16.44 1.88 8.44
N GLY A 244 17.16 0.78 8.19
CA GLY A 244 18.50 0.59 8.75
C GLY A 244 19.51 1.60 8.19
N GLU A 245 19.44 1.87 6.89
CA GLU A 245 20.26 2.91 6.25
C GLU A 245 19.89 4.31 6.75
N ALA A 246 18.59 4.61 6.85
CA ALA A 246 18.11 5.88 7.41
C ALA A 246 18.60 6.10 8.85
N ALA A 247 18.49 5.08 9.70
CA ALA A 247 18.94 5.14 11.09
C ALA A 247 20.46 5.35 11.20
N ALA A 248 21.25 4.72 10.32
CA ALA A 248 22.70 4.93 10.25
C ALA A 248 23.07 6.36 9.84
N GLN A 249 22.17 7.06 9.13
CA GLN A 249 22.32 8.47 8.74
C GLN A 249 21.64 9.44 9.72
N GLY A 250 21.05 8.95 10.82
CA GLY A 250 20.52 9.77 11.90
C GLY A 250 19.12 10.35 11.68
N PHE A 251 18.30 9.75 10.81
CA PHE A 251 16.90 10.15 10.60
C PHE A 251 15.96 8.93 10.46
N GLY A 252 14.65 9.15 10.58
CA GLY A 252 13.64 8.12 10.35
C GLY A 252 12.84 7.80 11.62
N LYS A 253 12.80 6.51 11.99
CA LYS A 253 12.01 6.05 13.13
C LYS A 253 12.62 6.51 14.44
N ASN A 254 11.86 7.29 15.20
CA ASN A 254 12.30 7.92 16.45
C ASN A 254 13.52 8.86 16.29
N GLN A 255 13.80 9.31 15.07
CA GLN A 255 14.91 10.20 14.77
C GLN A 255 14.43 11.34 13.87
N ILE A 256 14.63 12.57 14.32
CA ILE A 256 14.14 13.76 13.64
C ILE A 256 14.91 13.96 12.33
N PHE A 257 14.19 14.24 11.25
CA PHE A 257 14.78 14.72 10.01
C PHE A 257 15.29 16.15 10.23
N ASN A 258 16.62 16.31 10.26
CA ASN A 258 17.29 17.60 10.39
C ASN A 258 18.27 17.81 9.23
N PRO A 259 18.13 18.86 8.38
CA PRO A 259 17.09 19.91 8.40
C PRO A 259 15.66 19.35 8.19
N PRO A 260 14.59 20.14 8.44
CA PRO A 260 13.21 19.68 8.23
C PRO A 260 12.96 19.04 6.86
N ASN A 261 11.98 18.14 6.78
CA ASN A 261 11.67 17.36 5.58
C ASN A 261 10.30 17.77 5.01
N VAL A 262 10.30 18.33 3.80
CA VAL A 262 9.10 18.81 3.10
C VAL A 262 8.06 17.72 2.84
N ASP A 263 8.48 16.46 2.73
CA ASP A 263 7.55 15.35 2.55
C ASP A 263 6.77 15.03 3.84
N LEU A 264 7.39 15.24 5.01
CA LEU A 264 6.72 15.09 6.31
C LEU A 264 5.72 16.23 6.54
N ASP A 265 6.02 17.45 6.12
CA ASP A 265 5.06 18.57 6.16
C ASP A 265 3.79 18.25 5.36
N TRP A 266 3.94 17.59 4.21
CA TRP A 266 2.80 17.11 3.42
C TRP A 266 2.04 16.00 4.16
N LEU A 267 2.74 15.01 4.74
CA LEU A 267 2.09 13.96 5.53
C LEU A 267 1.32 14.53 6.71
N ASP A 268 1.88 15.50 7.43
CA ASP A 268 1.27 16.19 8.57
C ASP A 268 -0.04 16.89 8.17
N ALA A 269 -0.05 17.59 7.04
CA ALA A 269 -1.23 18.28 6.54
C ALA A 269 -2.38 17.30 6.19
N HIS A 270 -2.03 16.12 5.67
CA HIS A 270 -3.01 15.16 5.15
C HIS A 270 -3.35 14.04 6.14
N TYR A 271 -2.61 13.89 7.25
CA TYR A 271 -2.88 12.85 8.24
C TYR A 271 -4.27 13.09 8.89
N PRO A 272 -5.09 12.03 9.05
CA PRO A 272 -6.41 12.16 9.66
C PRO A 272 -6.35 12.41 11.17
N GLY A 273 -5.30 11.93 11.84
CA GLY A 273 -5.05 12.12 13.26
C GLY A 273 -4.37 13.45 13.60
N LYS A 274 -4.13 13.65 14.90
CA LYS A 274 -3.82 14.94 15.55
C LYS A 274 -3.00 15.93 14.71
N THR A 275 -3.70 16.91 14.12
CA THR A 275 -3.17 18.24 13.78
C THR A 275 -2.51 18.85 15.03
N HIS A 276 -1.28 19.34 14.97
CA HIS A 276 -0.55 19.85 16.13
C HIS A 276 -1.25 21.05 16.79
N GLN A 277 -1.24 21.03 18.12
CA GLN A 277 -1.35 22.15 19.08
C GLN A 277 -2.61 23.05 19.06
N ALA A 278 -3.60 22.64 19.86
CA ALA A 278 -4.43 23.58 20.63
C ALA A 278 -4.10 23.45 22.13
N THR A 279 -2.89 23.84 22.53
CA THR A 279 -2.62 24.33 23.89
C THR A 279 -1.82 25.62 23.77
N GLY A 280 -2.44 26.61 23.13
CA GLY A 280 -2.24 28.01 23.49
C GLY A 280 -3.22 28.33 24.62
N ASN A 281 -2.72 28.25 25.84
CA ASN A 281 -3.07 29.05 27.02
C ASN A 281 -2.08 28.72 28.12
#